data_AF-A0A5C5YI33-F1
#
_entry.id   AF-A0A5C5YI33-F1
#
_cell.length_a   1.000
_cell.length_b   1.000
_cell.length_c   1.000
_cell.angle_alpha   90.00
_cell.angle_beta   90.00
_cell.angle_gamma   90.00
#
_symmetry.space_group_name_H-M   'P 1'
#
loop_
_entity.id
_entity.type
_entity.pdbx_description
1 polymer ?
#
loop_
_entity_poly.entity_id
_entity_poly.type
_entity_poly.pdbx_seq_one_letter_code
_entity_poly.pdbx_strand_id
1 'polypeptide(L)'
;MNETMNTKLHVATRQSSSRQRTGITLIEVTFAIGVILIGLVGLTSILPLAGHRAQDAMDFDTAAAMSDAVISEVAARNLIRDAALTGNQDLSYTVGTTTVRVIQPFCLDPLLADNTVPAMNGQYDMSLFPFYSADHDPLVDPSTTYTASPGFQGQPRMQRVGLNAFTGYSVGNRFEIARTWVESPNDLSALRPKDRSIPAVLTGLQATSGTDAIVAGKRIPVGTYSWMITVDPDAESRYASMSVVIYQSRERTTEFPAAAVEDANQNAVAERVALATNWLGFRGGAGGSVELLSSGNTLPQLTSGDWLMLSRTTLPGPTPPNANAKRIASQVFRWYRVVGVDGDPTVFEQPLLANTSVDGTVIPAPDSSNPRASTTVWSLKVMLDGPDWNFSPNNAPTAANQNSLTYATLVEDVVAVNEKTILLDDFFN
;
A
#
# COMPACT_ATOMS: atom_id res chain seq x y z
N MET A 1 -110.04 -19.55 -25.48
CA MET A 1 -110.95 -19.80 -24.34
C MET A 1 -110.11 -19.71 -23.08
N ASN A 2 -110.27 -18.58 -22.39
CA ASN A 2 -109.99 -18.24 -20.99
C ASN A 2 -108.60 -18.44 -20.37
N GLU A 3 -107.94 -17.30 -20.15
CA GLU A 3 -107.46 -16.74 -18.86
C GLU A 3 -107.40 -17.60 -17.59
N THR A 4 -106.49 -17.14 -16.71
CA THR A 4 -106.36 -17.28 -15.24
C THR A 4 -105.29 -18.27 -14.76
N MET A 5 -104.51 -18.05 -13.68
CA MET A 5 -104.18 -16.90 -12.83
C MET A 5 -103.13 -17.45 -11.81
N ASN A 6 -102.17 -16.62 -11.38
CA ASN A 6 -101.43 -16.63 -10.10
C ASN A 6 -101.09 -17.95 -9.37
N THR A 7 -99.84 -18.10 -8.90
CA THR A 7 -99.49 -17.68 -7.52
C THR A 7 -97.97 -17.55 -7.35
N LYS A 8 -97.51 -16.34 -6.96
CA LYS A 8 -96.19 -16.07 -6.40
C LYS A 8 -96.17 -16.54 -4.95
N LEU A 9 -95.23 -17.42 -4.58
CA LEU A 9 -94.87 -17.69 -3.19
C LEU A 9 -93.51 -17.04 -2.92
N HIS A 10 -93.50 -15.94 -2.15
CA HIS A 10 -92.28 -15.34 -1.60
C HIS A 10 -91.87 -16.14 -0.35
N VAL A 11 -90.78 -16.90 -0.45
CA VAL A 11 -90.07 -17.45 0.71
C VAL A 11 -89.05 -16.41 1.14
N ALA A 12 -89.28 -15.78 2.29
CA ALA A 12 -88.35 -14.86 2.92
C ALA A 12 -87.19 -15.62 3.56
N THR A 13 -86.04 -15.64 2.91
CA THR A 13 -84.79 -16.15 3.50
C THR A 13 -84.28 -15.12 4.51
N ARG A 14 -84.37 -15.43 5.81
CA ARG A 14 -83.73 -14.68 6.89
C ARG A 14 -82.22 -14.66 6.67
N GLN A 15 -81.67 -13.51 6.26
CA GLN A 15 -80.23 -13.24 6.42
C GLN A 15 -79.94 -13.05 7.91
N SER A 16 -79.32 -14.03 8.56
CA SER A 16 -78.66 -13.79 9.85
C SER A 16 -77.34 -13.09 9.56
N SER A 17 -77.28 -11.78 9.84
CA SER A 17 -76.03 -11.04 9.91
C SER A 17 -75.21 -11.57 11.09
N SER A 18 -74.28 -12.50 10.82
CA SER A 18 -73.22 -12.79 11.77
C SER A 18 -72.33 -11.54 11.85
N ARG A 19 -72.57 -10.69 12.85
CA ARG A 19 -71.60 -9.67 13.27
C ARG A 19 -70.30 -10.39 13.60
N GLN A 20 -69.36 -10.43 12.66
CA GLN A 20 -67.97 -10.75 12.94
C GLN A 20 -67.49 -9.69 13.94
N ARG A 21 -67.39 -10.07 15.21
CA ARG A 21 -66.67 -9.28 16.20
C ARG A 21 -65.19 -9.46 15.88
N THR A 22 -64.61 -8.50 15.16
CA THR A 22 -63.16 -8.35 15.01
C THR A 22 -62.58 -7.86 16.33
N GLY A 23 -62.55 -8.73 17.33
CA GLY A 23 -61.79 -8.50 18.55
C GLY A 23 -60.35 -8.94 18.30
N ILE A 24 -59.44 -7.98 18.12
CA ILE A 24 -58.00 -8.26 18.11
C ILE A 24 -57.61 -8.65 19.52
N THR A 25 -56.98 -9.81 19.67
CA THR A 25 -56.59 -10.30 21.00
C THR A 25 -55.29 -9.64 21.44
N LEU A 26 -55.13 -9.40 22.74
CA LEU A 26 -53.90 -8.80 23.28
C LEU A 26 -52.66 -9.65 22.96
N ILE A 27 -52.82 -10.98 22.88
CA ILE A 27 -51.74 -11.91 22.51
C ILE A 27 -51.32 -11.77 21.04
N GLU A 28 -52.23 -11.44 20.13
CA GLU A 28 -51.93 -11.20 18.72
C GLU A 28 -51.13 -9.90 18.53
N VAL A 29 -51.46 -8.86 19.30
CA VAL A 29 -50.70 -7.61 19.32
C VAL A 29 -49.30 -7.80 19.91
N THR A 30 -49.17 -8.52 21.03
CA THR A 30 -47.84 -8.75 21.62
C THR A 30 -46.97 -9.64 20.74
N PHE A 31 -47.56 -10.63 20.06
CA PHE A 31 -46.84 -11.43 19.07
C PHE A 31 -46.39 -10.60 17.87
N ALA A 32 -47.26 -9.74 17.33
CA ALA A 32 -46.91 -8.82 16.23
C ALA A 32 -45.77 -7.87 16.62
N ILE A 33 -45.81 -7.29 17.83
CA ILE A 33 -44.73 -6.46 18.35
C ILE A 33 -43.44 -7.27 18.49
N GLY A 34 -43.51 -8.50 19.02
CA GLY A 34 -42.35 -9.39 19.14
C GLY A 34 -41.68 -9.70 17.80
N VAL A 35 -42.47 -10.02 16.77
CA VAL A 35 -41.97 -10.27 15.41
C VAL A 35 -41.35 -9.01 14.80
N ILE A 36 -41.99 -7.85 14.96
CA ILE A 36 -41.44 -6.56 14.49
C ILE A 36 -40.11 -6.25 15.18
N LEU A 37 -40.01 -6.44 16.49
CA LEU A 37 -38.78 -6.18 17.24
C LEU A 37 -37.64 -7.10 16.80
N ILE A 38 -37.89 -8.40 16.60
CA ILE A 38 -36.88 -9.33 16.10
C ILE A 38 -36.46 -8.94 14.67
N GLY A 39 -37.42 -8.58 13.81
CA GLY A 39 -37.13 -8.11 12.45
C GLY A 39 -36.30 -6.83 12.42
N LEU A 40 -36.59 -5.88 13.30
CA LEU A 40 -35.86 -4.61 13.40
C LEU A 40 -34.44 -4.83 13.94
N VAL A 41 -34.25 -5.70 14.94
CA VAL A 41 -32.92 -6.09 15.43
C VAL A 41 -32.09 -6.76 14.33
N GLY A 42 -32.71 -7.66 13.55
CA GLY A 42 -32.07 -8.28 12.39
C GLY A 42 -31.59 -7.24 11.37
N LEU A 43 -32.45 -6.28 11.00
CA LEU A 43 -32.10 -5.22 10.07
C LEU A 43 -30.96 -4.34 10.61
N THR A 44 -31.01 -3.96 11.90
CA THR A 44 -29.95 -3.16 12.52
C THR A 44 -28.61 -3.87 12.58
N SER A 45 -28.59 -5.20 12.63
CA SER A 45 -27.34 -5.99 12.61
C SER A 45 -26.70 -6.05 11.22
N ILE A 46 -27.50 -5.97 10.15
CA ILE A 46 -27.03 -6.09 8.77
C ILE A 46 -26.58 -4.74 8.19
N LEU A 47 -27.22 -3.64 8.60
CA LEU A 47 -26.92 -2.30 8.06
C LEU A 47 -25.43 -1.89 8.14
N PRO A 48 -24.70 -2.09 9.26
CA PRO A 48 -23.28 -1.74 9.33
C PRO A 48 -22.43 -2.55 8.35
N LEU A 49 -22.71 -3.86 8.23
CA LEU A 49 -21.98 -4.74 7.31
C LEU A 49 -22.26 -4.37 5.85
N ALA A 50 -23.52 -4.06 5.52
CA ALA A 50 -23.89 -3.60 4.19
C ALA A 50 -23.23 -2.25 3.86
N GLY A 51 -23.15 -1.34 4.85
CA GLY A 51 -22.43 -0.08 4.72
C GLY A 51 -20.95 -0.26 4.43
N HIS A 52 -20.26 -1.12 5.20
CA HIS A 52 -18.85 -1.42 4.98
C HIS A 52 -18.59 -2.00 3.58
N ARG A 53 -19.37 -3.01 3.17
CA ARG A 53 -19.23 -3.61 1.84
C ARG A 53 -19.52 -2.63 0.71
N ALA A 54 -20.46 -1.71 0.91
CA ALA A 54 -20.75 -0.66 -0.07
C ALA A 54 -19.58 0.33 -0.18
N GLN A 55 -18.95 0.69 0.95
CA GLN A 55 -17.76 1.54 0.96
C GLN A 55 -16.58 0.84 0.25
N ASP A 56 -16.30 -0.43 0.58
CA ASP A 56 -15.23 -1.21 -0.06
C ASP A 56 -15.44 -1.29 -1.59
N ALA A 57 -16.69 -1.46 -2.03
CA ALA A 57 -17.03 -1.49 -3.45
C ALA A 57 -16.80 -0.13 -4.13
N MET A 58 -17.18 0.98 -3.47
CA MET A 58 -16.91 2.33 -3.99
C MET A 58 -15.41 2.63 -4.05
N ASP A 59 -14.65 2.19 -3.05
CA ASP A 59 -13.21 2.39 -2.97
C ASP A 59 -12.51 1.58 -4.07
N PHE A 60 -12.95 0.34 -4.32
CA PHE A 60 -12.46 -0.48 -5.43
C PHE A 60 -12.76 0.16 -6.80
N ASP A 61 -14.00 0.61 -7.04
CA ASP A 61 -14.39 1.26 -8.30
C ASP A 61 -13.60 2.56 -8.53
N THR A 62 -13.43 3.36 -7.48
CA THR A 62 -12.68 4.62 -7.54
C THR A 62 -11.19 4.36 -7.78
N ALA A 63 -10.60 3.38 -7.10
CA ALA A 63 -9.21 3.03 -7.25
C ALA A 63 -8.91 2.44 -8.64
N ALA A 64 -9.82 1.64 -9.20
CA ALA A 64 -9.71 1.14 -10.56
C ALA A 64 -9.73 2.29 -11.59
N ALA A 65 -10.71 3.19 -11.49
CA ALA A 65 -10.80 4.34 -12.39
C ALA A 65 -9.58 5.27 -12.28
N MET A 66 -9.09 5.50 -11.05
CA MET A 66 -7.89 6.30 -10.81
C MET A 66 -6.65 5.63 -11.39
N SER A 67 -6.51 4.33 -11.24
CA SER A 67 -5.38 3.59 -11.78
C SER A 67 -5.31 3.66 -13.31
N ASP A 68 -6.44 3.51 -14.01
CA ASP A 68 -6.49 3.68 -15.48
C ASP A 68 -6.11 5.11 -15.90
N ALA A 69 -6.57 6.12 -15.15
CA ALA A 69 -6.20 7.51 -15.39
C ALA A 69 -4.69 7.75 -15.19
N VAL A 70 -4.10 7.19 -14.12
CA VAL A 70 -2.66 7.27 -13.84
C VAL A 70 -1.86 6.60 -14.95
N ILE A 71 -2.25 5.40 -15.40
CA ILE A 71 -1.58 4.70 -16.50
C ILE A 71 -1.62 5.55 -17.78
N SER A 72 -2.79 6.12 -18.10
CA SER A 72 -2.94 7.00 -19.26
C SER A 72 -2.06 8.24 -19.15
N GLU A 73 -1.95 8.83 -17.96
CA GLU A 73 -1.13 10.03 -17.72
C GLU A 73 0.37 9.71 -17.84
N VAL A 74 0.81 8.59 -17.26
CA VAL A 74 2.19 8.10 -17.33
C VAL A 74 2.60 7.89 -18.79
N ALA A 75 1.73 7.27 -19.59
CA ALA A 75 1.96 7.07 -21.02
C ALA A 75 1.92 8.40 -21.79
N ALA A 76 0.95 9.28 -21.53
CA ALA A 76 0.81 10.56 -22.24
C ALA A 76 1.99 11.49 -22.01
N ARG A 77 2.58 11.46 -20.80
CA ARG A 77 3.70 12.32 -20.40
C ARG A 77 5.06 11.63 -20.45
N ASN A 78 5.10 10.35 -20.79
CA ASN A 78 6.31 9.51 -20.76
C ASN A 78 7.05 9.60 -19.41
N LEU A 79 6.32 9.50 -18.29
CA LEU A 79 6.89 9.74 -16.95
C LEU A 79 7.89 8.68 -16.51
N ILE A 80 7.86 7.51 -17.14
CA ILE A 80 8.79 6.40 -16.85
C ILE A 80 10.04 6.43 -17.73
N ARG A 81 10.16 7.39 -18.65
CA ARG A 81 11.35 7.50 -19.53
C ARG A 81 12.55 8.00 -18.72
N ASP A 82 13.75 7.51 -19.00
CA ASP A 82 14.98 7.94 -18.31
C ASP A 82 15.14 9.47 -18.30
N ALA A 83 14.90 10.11 -19.46
CA ALA A 83 14.96 11.56 -19.61
C ALA A 83 13.91 12.35 -18.82
N ALA A 84 12.87 11.70 -18.30
CA ALA A 84 11.85 12.32 -17.45
C ALA A 84 12.15 12.15 -15.95
N LEU A 85 13.08 11.26 -15.58
CA LEU A 85 13.39 10.89 -14.21
C LEU A 85 14.64 11.62 -13.68
N THR A 86 14.66 11.83 -12.37
CA THR A 86 15.87 12.19 -11.61
C THR A 86 16.21 11.09 -10.63
N GLY A 87 17.51 10.79 -10.47
CA GLY A 87 17.98 9.78 -9.53
C GLY A 87 18.95 8.79 -10.18
N ASN A 88 19.27 7.72 -9.43
CA ASN A 88 20.08 6.62 -9.90
C ASN A 88 19.18 5.40 -10.13
N GLN A 89 18.55 5.34 -11.30
CA GLN A 89 17.75 4.21 -11.78
C GLN A 89 18.54 3.30 -12.73
N ASP A 90 19.65 3.80 -13.25
CA ASP A 90 20.52 3.11 -14.20
C ASP A 90 21.81 2.63 -13.54
N LEU A 91 22.15 1.38 -13.84
CA LEU A 91 23.49 0.85 -13.59
C LEU A 91 24.22 0.66 -14.89
N SER A 92 25.35 1.36 -15.00
CA SER A 92 26.31 1.12 -16.06
C SER A 92 27.49 0.32 -15.52
N TYR A 93 27.78 -0.82 -16.12
CA TYR A 93 29.04 -1.53 -15.89
C TYR A 93 29.72 -1.86 -17.21
N THR A 94 31.04 -1.90 -17.20
CA THR A 94 31.84 -2.15 -18.39
C THR A 94 32.36 -3.57 -18.37
N VAL A 95 32.03 -4.36 -19.39
CA VAL A 95 32.60 -5.70 -19.63
C VAL A 95 33.49 -5.60 -20.86
N GLY A 96 34.80 -5.64 -20.66
CA GLY A 96 35.78 -5.39 -21.73
C GLY A 96 35.68 -3.95 -22.24
N THR A 97 35.28 -3.76 -23.50
CA THR A 97 35.05 -2.43 -24.12
C THR A 97 33.57 -2.05 -24.20
N THR A 98 32.67 -2.92 -23.77
CA THR A 98 31.22 -2.71 -23.88
C THR A 98 30.66 -2.22 -22.56
N THR A 99 30.01 -1.06 -22.57
CA THR A 99 29.20 -0.60 -21.43
C THR A 99 27.80 -1.18 -21.56
N VAL A 100 27.38 -1.94 -20.55
CA VAL A 100 26.03 -2.48 -20.43
C VAL A 100 25.28 -1.61 -19.44
N ARG A 101 24.08 -1.13 -19.83
CA ARG A 101 23.13 -0.45 -18.94
C ARG A 101 22.04 -1.42 -18.52
N VAL A 102 21.77 -1.47 -17.23
CA VAL A 102 20.68 -2.25 -16.64
C VAL A 102 19.83 -1.31 -15.79
N ILE A 103 18.52 -1.39 -15.98
CA ILE A 103 17.55 -0.65 -15.18
C ILE A 103 17.41 -1.35 -13.83
N GLN A 104 17.51 -0.60 -12.74
CA GLN A 104 17.23 -1.11 -11.40
C GLN A 104 15.73 -1.01 -11.10
N PRO A 105 15.18 -1.87 -10.23
CA PRO A 105 13.86 -1.63 -9.69
C PRO A 105 13.81 -0.27 -8.99
N PHE A 106 12.79 0.51 -9.31
CA PHE A 106 12.60 1.86 -8.78
C PHE A 106 11.14 2.12 -8.50
N CYS A 107 10.87 3.16 -7.73
CA CYS A 107 9.53 3.65 -7.54
C CYS A 107 9.44 5.15 -7.77
N LEU A 108 8.40 5.56 -8.47
CA LEU A 108 8.03 6.95 -8.68
C LEU A 108 6.88 7.28 -7.73
N ASP A 109 7.13 8.15 -6.78
CA ASP A 109 6.13 8.63 -5.84
C ASP A 109 6.14 10.15 -5.91
N PRO A 110 5.24 10.81 -6.64
CA PRO A 110 5.41 12.23 -6.90
C PRO A 110 5.38 13.08 -5.64
N LEU A 111 4.70 12.64 -4.56
CA LEU A 111 4.71 13.36 -3.27
C LEU A 111 6.10 13.36 -2.63
N LEU A 112 6.96 12.41 -2.98
CA LEU A 112 8.30 12.24 -2.42
C LEU A 112 9.40 12.30 -3.50
N ALA A 113 8.99 12.55 -4.74
CA ALA A 113 9.83 12.65 -5.92
C ALA A 113 10.70 13.90 -5.79
N ASP A 114 12.02 13.70 -5.89
CA ASP A 114 13.06 14.73 -5.78
C ASP A 114 13.42 15.16 -4.35
N ASN A 115 13.17 14.31 -3.35
CA ASN A 115 13.82 14.48 -2.05
C ASN A 115 15.27 13.98 -2.14
N THR A 116 16.14 14.78 -2.76
CA THR A 116 17.61 14.57 -2.82
C THR A 116 18.29 14.71 -1.45
N VAL A 117 17.52 14.82 -0.36
CA VAL A 117 18.04 14.91 1.00
C VAL A 117 18.46 13.50 1.42
N PRO A 118 19.77 13.24 1.60
CA PRO A 118 20.24 11.96 2.12
C PRO A 118 19.68 11.71 3.52
N ALA A 119 19.61 10.44 3.91
CA ALA A 119 19.21 9.92 5.23
C ALA A 119 19.09 10.99 6.34
N MET A 120 17.85 11.26 6.79
CA MET A 120 17.62 12.31 7.81
C MET A 120 18.27 11.96 9.15
N ASN A 121 18.44 10.67 9.43
CA ASN A 121 19.28 10.07 10.47
C ASN A 121 19.62 8.68 9.94
N GLY A 122 20.84 8.14 10.08
CA GLY A 122 21.35 6.93 9.38
C GLY A 122 20.49 5.64 9.41
N GLN A 123 19.38 5.64 10.13
CA GLN A 123 18.32 4.63 10.19
C GLN A 123 17.26 4.75 9.09
N TYR A 124 16.91 5.97 8.67
CA TYR A 124 15.87 6.25 7.69
C TYR A 124 16.45 6.97 6.46
N ASP A 125 16.06 6.54 5.27
CA ASP A 125 16.46 7.08 3.99
C ASP A 125 15.24 7.30 3.08
N MET A 126 14.86 8.58 2.92
CA MET A 126 13.73 8.99 2.09
C MET A 126 13.95 8.78 0.58
N SER A 127 15.19 8.51 0.17
CA SER A 127 15.50 8.18 -1.23
C SER A 127 15.20 6.71 -1.54
N LEU A 128 14.84 5.90 -0.55
CA LEU A 128 14.54 4.49 -0.69
C LEU A 128 13.07 4.21 -0.38
N PHE A 129 12.56 3.16 -1.01
CA PHE A 129 11.31 2.52 -0.64
C PHE A 129 11.60 1.09 -0.16
N PRO A 130 11.17 0.74 1.07
CA PRO A 130 10.62 1.64 2.11
C PRO A 130 11.67 2.60 2.70
N PHE A 131 11.23 3.59 3.50
CA PHE A 131 12.06 4.64 4.11
C PHE A 131 13.19 4.20 5.06
N TYR A 132 13.48 2.91 5.17
CA TYR A 132 14.56 2.43 6.02
C TYR A 132 15.88 2.42 5.26
N SER A 133 16.97 2.61 6.00
CA SER A 133 18.30 2.40 5.47
C SER A 133 18.43 1.02 4.83
N ALA A 134 19.31 0.91 3.83
CA ALA A 134 19.48 -0.31 3.03
C ALA A 134 19.96 -1.51 3.86
N ASP A 135 20.51 -1.27 5.05
CA ASP A 135 21.07 -2.29 5.93
C ASP A 135 20.30 -2.38 7.28
N HIS A 136 19.06 -1.85 7.33
CA HIS A 136 18.23 -1.86 8.52
C HIS A 136 17.84 -3.26 8.97
N ASP A 137 18.15 -3.63 10.21
CA ASP A 137 17.69 -4.86 10.83
C ASP A 137 16.22 -4.76 11.24
N PRO A 138 15.27 -5.46 10.60
CA PRO A 138 13.84 -5.34 10.89
C PRO A 138 13.46 -5.75 12.32
N LEU A 139 14.34 -6.45 13.03
CA LEU A 139 14.12 -6.92 14.40
C LEU A 139 14.65 -5.95 15.46
N VAL A 140 15.18 -4.80 15.04
CA VAL A 140 15.66 -3.71 15.91
C VAL A 140 14.69 -2.54 15.81
N ASP A 141 14.53 -1.79 16.91
CA ASP A 141 13.78 -0.53 16.88
C ASP A 141 14.37 0.45 15.85
N PRO A 142 13.61 0.84 14.81
CA PRO A 142 14.11 1.67 13.74
C PRO A 142 14.42 3.12 14.18
N SER A 143 13.93 3.57 15.32
CA SER A 143 14.28 4.89 15.89
C SER A 143 15.59 4.90 16.69
N THR A 144 16.13 3.74 17.04
CA THR A 144 17.38 3.64 17.81
C THR A 144 18.60 3.81 16.93
N THR A 145 19.71 4.32 17.48
CA THR A 145 20.99 4.33 16.76
C THR A 145 21.61 2.94 16.80
N TYR A 146 21.89 2.37 15.63
CA TYR A 146 22.53 1.07 15.50
C TYR A 146 23.58 1.06 14.39
N THR A 147 24.56 0.19 14.54
CA THR A 147 25.48 -0.18 13.45
C THR A 147 24.78 -1.21 12.58
N ALA A 148 24.82 -1.03 11.26
CA ALA A 148 24.27 -1.96 10.29
C ALA A 148 24.75 -3.40 10.59
N SER A 149 23.80 -4.33 10.80
CA SER A 149 24.16 -5.74 11.03
C SER A 149 24.72 -6.32 9.73
N PRO A 150 25.93 -6.90 9.73
CA PRO A 150 26.55 -7.46 8.51
C PRO A 150 25.67 -8.47 7.77
N GLY A 151 24.86 -9.25 8.50
CA GLY A 151 23.94 -10.21 7.91
C GLY A 151 22.71 -9.58 7.25
N PHE A 152 22.38 -8.33 7.60
CA PHE A 152 21.29 -7.59 6.99
C PHE A 152 21.78 -6.62 5.92
N GLN A 153 23.05 -6.65 5.53
CA GLN A 153 23.51 -5.82 4.43
C GLN A 153 22.94 -6.28 3.09
N GLY A 154 22.81 -5.37 2.13
CA GLY A 154 22.43 -5.71 0.75
C GLY A 154 20.96 -6.08 0.56
N GLN A 155 20.07 -5.52 1.39
CA GLN A 155 18.63 -5.78 1.28
C GLN A 155 18.07 -5.23 -0.03
N PRO A 156 16.97 -5.84 -0.53
CA PRO A 156 16.15 -5.22 -1.55
C PRO A 156 15.61 -3.85 -1.10
N ARG A 157 15.86 -2.82 -1.91
CA ARG A 157 15.25 -1.49 -1.80
C ARG A 157 14.97 -0.96 -3.19
N MET A 158 13.81 -0.37 -3.41
CA MET A 158 13.55 0.40 -4.62
C MET A 158 14.11 1.80 -4.43
N GLN A 159 14.82 2.30 -5.43
CA GLN A 159 15.20 3.71 -5.42
C GLN A 159 13.95 4.55 -5.70
N ARG A 160 13.69 5.55 -4.86
CA ARG A 160 12.71 6.58 -5.17
C ARG A 160 13.33 7.53 -6.20
N VAL A 161 12.73 7.56 -7.38
CA VAL A 161 13.12 8.46 -8.47
C VAL A 161 12.25 9.71 -8.43
N GLY A 162 12.87 10.86 -8.69
CA GLY A 162 12.18 12.11 -8.87
C GLY A 162 11.76 12.32 -10.32
N LEU A 163 11.09 13.45 -10.58
CA LEU A 163 10.73 13.88 -11.94
C LEU A 163 11.54 15.11 -12.31
N ASN A 164 12.07 15.13 -13.54
CA ASN A 164 12.74 16.31 -14.11
C ASN A 164 11.84 17.54 -14.12
N ALA A 165 10.52 17.35 -14.20
CA ALA A 165 9.53 18.42 -14.07
C ALA A 165 9.60 19.17 -12.71
N PHE A 166 10.21 18.59 -11.68
CA PHE A 166 10.36 19.19 -10.35
C PHE A 166 11.73 19.82 -10.12
N THR A 167 12.66 19.67 -11.07
CA THR A 167 13.99 20.23 -10.99
C THR A 167 13.93 21.77 -10.95
N GLY A 168 14.75 22.38 -10.09
CA GLY A 168 14.80 23.83 -9.91
C GLY A 168 13.72 24.46 -9.02
N TYR A 169 12.70 23.70 -8.60
CA TYR A 169 11.73 24.16 -7.59
C TYR A 169 12.24 23.95 -6.15
N SER A 170 11.81 24.80 -5.22
CA SER A 170 12.04 24.57 -3.77
C SER A 170 11.20 23.39 -3.27
N VAL A 171 11.62 22.74 -2.19
CA VAL A 171 10.91 21.59 -1.59
C VAL A 171 9.41 21.87 -1.38
N GLY A 172 9.06 23.01 -0.78
CA GLY A 172 7.65 23.39 -0.58
C GLY A 172 6.85 23.55 -1.87
N ASN A 173 7.45 24.13 -2.92
CA ASN A 173 6.79 24.27 -4.23
C ASN A 173 6.61 22.91 -4.91
N ARG A 174 7.56 21.98 -4.74
CA ARG A 174 7.46 20.63 -5.28
C ARG A 174 6.29 19.87 -4.70
N PHE A 175 6.09 19.92 -3.37
CA PHE A 175 4.96 19.27 -2.72
C PHE A 175 3.62 19.78 -3.27
N GLU A 176 3.48 21.09 -3.47
CA GLU A 176 2.26 21.67 -4.02
C GLU A 176 2.02 21.28 -5.50
N ILE A 177 3.07 21.15 -6.30
CA ILE A 177 2.96 20.68 -7.69
C ILE A 177 2.66 19.19 -7.72
N ALA A 178 3.40 18.38 -6.98
CA ALA A 178 3.18 16.94 -6.84
C ALA A 178 1.76 16.62 -6.42
N ARG A 179 1.21 17.39 -5.48
CA ARG A 179 -0.18 17.27 -5.03
C ARG A 179 -1.17 17.36 -6.20
N THR A 180 -0.93 18.25 -7.16
CA THR A 180 -1.81 18.37 -8.35
C THR A 180 -1.69 17.22 -9.34
N TRP A 181 -0.61 16.44 -9.28
CA TRP A 181 -0.42 15.26 -10.13
C TRP A 181 -0.95 13.99 -9.46
N VAL A 182 -0.96 13.99 -8.13
CA VAL A 182 -1.22 12.81 -7.32
C VAL A 182 -2.68 12.73 -6.86
N GLU A 183 -3.32 13.86 -6.58
CA GLU A 183 -4.72 13.91 -6.15
C GLU A 183 -5.69 13.80 -7.35
N SER A 184 -6.85 13.19 -7.11
CA SER A 184 -7.82 12.76 -8.13
C SER A 184 -8.09 13.80 -9.25
N PRO A 185 -8.18 13.39 -10.53
CA PRO A 185 -8.51 14.28 -11.65
C PRO A 185 -9.92 14.88 -11.58
N ASN A 186 -10.79 14.36 -10.71
CA ASN A 186 -12.10 14.96 -10.44
C ASN A 186 -12.00 16.24 -9.58
N ASP A 187 -10.82 16.55 -9.04
CA ASP A 187 -10.58 17.82 -8.35
C ASP A 187 -10.21 18.91 -9.34
N LEU A 188 -11.19 19.77 -9.62
CA LEU A 188 -10.99 20.95 -10.45
C LEU A 188 -10.07 21.94 -9.70
N SER A 189 -8.84 22.13 -10.20
CA SER A 189 -7.96 23.17 -9.67
C SER A 189 -8.45 24.56 -10.09
N ALA A 190 -9.42 25.10 -9.36
CA ALA A 190 -9.90 26.46 -9.55
C ALA A 190 -9.11 27.42 -8.66
N LEU A 191 -8.46 28.41 -9.26
CA LEU A 191 -7.80 29.47 -8.51
C LEU A 191 -8.86 30.54 -8.21
N ARG A 192 -9.23 30.65 -6.92
CA ARG A 192 -10.15 31.67 -6.44
C ARG A 192 -9.36 32.84 -5.85
N PRO A 193 -9.37 34.03 -6.47
CA PRO A 193 -8.73 35.21 -5.90
C PRO A 193 -9.30 35.55 -4.52
N LYS A 194 -8.49 36.19 -3.67
CA LYS A 194 -8.93 36.70 -2.35
C LYS A 194 -10.09 37.70 -2.49
N ASP A 195 -10.10 38.42 -3.60
CA ASP A 195 -11.21 39.27 -4.03
C ASP A 195 -12.34 38.41 -4.65
N ARG A 196 -13.52 38.45 -4.02
CA ARG A 196 -14.71 37.69 -4.44
C ARG A 196 -15.47 38.32 -5.61
N SER A 197 -15.07 39.51 -6.06
CA SER A 197 -15.65 40.16 -7.24
C SER A 197 -15.08 39.63 -8.56
N ILE A 198 -13.94 38.92 -8.49
CA ILE A 198 -13.27 38.34 -9.65
C ILE A 198 -13.70 36.87 -9.79
N PRO A 199 -14.14 36.43 -10.99
CA PRO A 199 -14.53 35.04 -11.21
C PRO A 199 -13.36 34.08 -10.97
N ALA A 200 -13.65 32.89 -10.47
CA ALA A 200 -12.65 31.83 -10.35
C ALA A 200 -12.18 31.41 -11.75
N VAL A 201 -10.88 31.26 -11.94
CA VAL A 201 -10.28 30.88 -13.22
C VAL A 201 -9.68 29.48 -13.07
N LEU A 202 -10.02 28.58 -14.00
CA LEU A 202 -9.23 27.37 -14.22
C LEU A 202 -7.88 27.80 -14.79
N THR A 203 -6.88 27.87 -13.93
CA THR A 203 -5.51 28.10 -14.39
C THR A 203 -4.91 26.74 -14.69
N GLY A 204 -4.59 26.50 -15.97
CA GLY A 204 -3.66 25.44 -16.32
C GLY A 204 -2.37 25.62 -15.52
N LEU A 205 -1.77 24.50 -15.12
CA LEU A 205 -0.60 24.34 -14.26
C LEU A 205 0.59 25.27 -14.63
N GLN A 206 0.55 26.55 -14.25
CA GLN A 206 1.68 27.47 -14.37
C GLN A 206 2.15 27.86 -12.98
N ALA A 207 3.25 27.23 -12.54
CA ALA A 207 4.03 27.72 -11.42
C ALA A 207 4.81 28.96 -11.89
N THR A 208 4.50 30.13 -11.34
CA THR A 208 5.30 31.33 -11.53
C THR A 208 6.52 31.29 -10.60
N SER A 209 7.71 31.59 -11.10
CA SER A 209 8.91 31.75 -10.28
C SER A 209 9.00 33.18 -9.74
N GLY A 210 9.10 33.37 -8.42
CA GLY A 210 9.27 34.69 -7.80
C GLY A 210 9.09 34.67 -6.28
N THR A 211 9.60 35.70 -5.59
CA THR A 211 9.54 35.86 -4.12
C THR A 211 8.09 35.97 -3.58
N ASP A 212 7.13 36.24 -4.46
CA ASP A 212 5.67 36.31 -4.21
C ASP A 212 4.88 35.23 -5.00
N ALA A 213 5.52 34.14 -5.42
CA ALA A 213 4.95 33.11 -6.31
C ALA A 213 3.78 32.29 -5.73
N ILE A 214 3.50 32.40 -4.43
CA ILE A 214 2.36 31.71 -3.83
C ILE A 214 1.12 32.59 -4.03
N VAL A 215 0.47 32.44 -5.19
CA VAL A 215 -0.88 32.97 -5.34
C VAL A 215 -1.80 32.12 -4.47
N ALA A 216 -2.12 32.63 -3.27
CA ALA A 216 -3.01 31.99 -2.31
C ALA A 216 -4.42 31.82 -2.91
N GLY A 217 -4.65 30.68 -3.56
CA GLY A 217 -5.96 30.20 -3.99
C GLY A 217 -6.46 29.14 -3.02
N LYS A 218 -7.72 29.21 -2.61
CA LYS A 218 -8.37 28.11 -1.89
C LYS A 218 -8.68 27.00 -2.89
N ARG A 219 -7.83 25.99 -2.95
CA ARG A 219 -8.14 24.71 -3.61
C ARG A 219 -8.94 23.87 -2.61
N ILE A 220 -9.95 23.14 -3.08
CA ILE A 220 -10.62 22.10 -2.28
C ILE A 220 -10.44 20.79 -3.03
N PRO A 221 -9.23 20.23 -3.12
CA PRO A 221 -9.12 18.81 -3.27
C PRO A 221 -9.37 18.17 -1.92
N VAL A 222 -10.33 17.23 -1.87
CA VAL A 222 -10.49 16.42 -0.66
C VAL A 222 -9.23 15.57 -0.46
N GLY A 223 -8.46 15.32 -1.55
CA GLY A 223 -7.16 14.67 -1.50
C GLY A 223 -7.24 13.25 -0.94
N THR A 224 -8.43 12.64 -1.03
CA THR A 224 -8.75 11.34 -0.45
C THR A 224 -7.95 10.23 -1.09
N TYR A 225 -7.56 10.36 -2.37
CA TYR A 225 -6.75 9.36 -3.03
C TYR A 225 -5.42 9.93 -3.53
N SER A 226 -4.38 9.12 -3.44
CA SER A 226 -3.04 9.40 -3.97
C SER A 226 -2.47 8.13 -4.61
N TRP A 227 -1.36 8.24 -5.33
CA TRP A 227 -0.77 7.11 -6.03
C TRP A 227 0.77 7.13 -5.99
N MET A 228 1.36 5.94 -6.09
CA MET A 228 2.76 5.75 -6.46
C MET A 228 2.85 4.69 -7.57
N ILE A 229 3.98 4.64 -8.25
CA ILE A 229 4.31 3.63 -9.25
C ILE A 229 5.55 2.89 -8.77
N THR A 230 5.52 1.58 -8.88
CA THR A 230 6.69 0.72 -8.71
C THR A 230 7.00 0.04 -10.02
N VAL A 231 8.28 -0.03 -10.39
CA VAL A 231 8.76 -0.68 -11.61
C VAL A 231 9.77 -1.74 -11.22
N ASP A 232 9.48 -3.00 -11.57
CA ASP A 232 10.35 -4.16 -11.37
C ASP A 232 10.75 -4.75 -12.73
N PRO A 233 11.96 -4.45 -13.25
CA PRO A 233 12.46 -5.04 -14.48
C PRO A 233 12.69 -6.54 -14.31
N ASP A 234 12.20 -7.32 -15.26
CA ASP A 234 12.49 -8.76 -15.29
C ASP A 234 13.90 -8.97 -15.85
N ALA A 235 14.76 -9.59 -15.05
CA ALA A 235 16.18 -9.74 -15.35
C ALA A 235 16.47 -10.57 -16.62
N GLU A 236 15.54 -11.44 -17.01
CA GLU A 236 15.69 -12.33 -18.17
C GLU A 236 14.91 -11.87 -19.40
N SER A 237 14.28 -10.69 -19.33
CA SER A 237 13.28 -10.26 -20.29
C SER A 237 13.43 -8.81 -20.69
N ARG A 238 12.83 -8.44 -21.81
CA ARG A 238 12.75 -7.04 -22.28
C ARG A 238 11.57 -6.29 -21.66
N TYR A 239 10.90 -6.90 -20.71
CA TYR A 239 9.68 -6.41 -20.10
C TYR A 239 9.94 -6.04 -18.63
N ALA A 240 9.19 -5.06 -18.13
CA ALA A 240 9.10 -4.72 -16.72
C ALA A 240 7.68 -4.91 -16.22
N SER A 241 7.54 -5.24 -14.95
CA SER A 241 6.28 -5.09 -14.24
C SER A 241 6.19 -3.66 -13.70
N MET A 242 5.13 -2.94 -14.09
CA MET A 242 4.79 -1.64 -13.54
C MET A 242 3.52 -1.79 -12.70
N SER A 243 3.61 -1.56 -11.40
CA SER A 243 2.44 -1.57 -10.51
C SER A 243 2.07 -0.15 -10.11
N VAL A 244 0.82 0.24 -10.36
CA VAL A 244 0.20 1.47 -9.87
C VAL A 244 -0.47 1.16 -8.55
N VAL A 245 0.03 1.80 -7.49
CA VAL A 245 -0.43 1.62 -6.11
C VAL A 245 -1.28 2.83 -5.76
N ILE A 246 -2.53 2.60 -5.38
CA ILE A 246 -3.48 3.63 -5.00
C ILE A 246 -3.67 3.61 -3.49
N TYR A 247 -3.55 4.78 -2.89
CA TYR A 247 -3.75 5.00 -1.47
C TYR A 247 -5.01 5.78 -1.18
N GLN A 248 -5.64 5.54 -0.04
CA GLN A 248 -6.76 6.31 0.48
C GLN A 248 -6.36 7.04 1.77
N SER A 249 -6.32 8.37 1.76
CA SER A 249 -5.99 9.21 2.92
C SER A 249 -4.56 9.04 3.45
N ARG A 250 -3.64 8.59 2.57
CA ARG A 250 -2.22 8.34 2.86
C ARG A 250 -1.62 9.37 3.82
N GLU A 251 -1.03 8.88 4.91
CA GLU A 251 -0.21 9.69 5.79
C GLU A 251 1.00 10.27 5.03
N ARG A 252 1.22 11.59 5.18
CA ARG A 252 2.21 12.37 4.43
C ARG A 252 3.43 12.73 5.26
N THR A 253 3.65 12.05 6.38
CA THR A 253 4.70 12.39 7.33
C THR A 253 6.05 12.07 6.72
N THR A 254 6.84 13.14 6.55
CA THR A 254 8.24 13.06 6.15
C THR A 254 9.16 13.21 7.34
N GLU A 255 8.63 13.42 8.55
CA GLU A 255 9.41 13.62 9.77
C GLU A 255 9.60 12.28 10.48
N PHE A 256 10.85 11.81 10.53
CA PHE A 256 11.22 10.58 11.22
C PHE A 256 11.83 10.91 12.60
N PRO A 257 11.63 10.04 13.60
CA PRO A 257 12.23 10.23 14.90
C PRO A 257 13.76 10.25 14.82
N ALA A 258 14.38 11.18 15.55
CA ALA A 258 15.84 11.30 15.65
C ALA A 258 16.43 10.53 16.85
N ALA A 259 15.57 9.95 17.69
CA ALA A 259 15.92 9.19 18.89
C ALA A 259 14.86 8.12 19.15
N ALA A 260 15.20 7.17 20.03
CA ALA A 260 14.33 6.07 20.44
C ALA A 260 12.94 6.58 20.85
N VAL A 261 11.89 5.96 20.31
CA VAL A 261 10.49 6.29 20.62
C VAL A 261 9.88 5.29 21.61
N GLU A 262 8.90 5.73 22.39
CA GLU A 262 8.19 4.88 23.35
C GLU A 262 7.02 4.13 22.71
N ASP A 263 6.44 4.67 21.63
CA ASP A 263 5.30 4.08 20.92
C ASP A 263 5.67 3.77 19.47
N ALA A 264 5.29 2.57 19.02
CA ALA A 264 5.43 2.12 17.63
C ALA A 264 4.73 3.06 16.64
N ASN A 265 3.65 3.75 17.05
CA ASN A 265 2.95 4.73 16.22
C ASN A 265 3.80 5.98 15.87
N GLN A 266 4.92 6.20 16.57
CA GLN A 266 5.79 7.36 16.35
C GLN A 266 6.92 7.05 15.34
N ASN A 267 7.05 5.79 14.92
CA ASN A 267 7.99 5.38 13.88
C ASN A 267 7.41 5.60 12.48
N ALA A 268 8.13 5.16 11.43
CA ALA A 268 7.65 5.24 10.05
C ALA A 268 6.47 4.28 9.82
N VAL A 269 5.28 4.65 10.28
CA VAL A 269 4.06 3.84 10.25
C VAL A 269 3.57 3.60 8.82
N ALA A 270 3.67 4.63 7.96
CA ALA A 270 3.25 4.55 6.56
C ALA A 270 3.95 3.44 5.76
N GLU A 271 5.20 3.12 6.11
CA GLU A 271 6.03 2.13 5.42
C GLU A 271 6.83 1.36 6.45
N ARG A 272 6.49 0.08 6.68
CA ARG A 272 7.09 -0.78 7.70
C ARG A 272 7.80 -1.95 7.03
N VAL A 273 8.93 -2.38 7.59
CA VAL A 273 9.66 -3.55 7.10
C VAL A 273 9.51 -4.69 8.09
N ALA A 274 9.26 -5.88 7.56
CA ALA A 274 9.30 -7.14 8.30
C ALA A 274 10.12 -8.18 7.53
N LEU A 275 10.62 -9.18 8.24
CA LEU A 275 11.22 -10.36 7.65
C LEU A 275 10.11 -11.39 7.36
N ALA A 276 10.07 -11.95 6.16
CA ALA A 276 9.13 -13.02 5.81
C ALA A 276 9.80 -14.40 6.01
N THR A 277 9.18 -15.22 6.85
CA THR A 277 9.64 -16.57 7.23
C THR A 277 8.47 -17.55 7.16
N ASN A 278 8.71 -18.82 7.51
CA ASN A 278 7.68 -19.87 7.65
C ASN A 278 6.63 -19.88 6.52
N TRP A 279 7.11 -19.98 5.29
CA TRP A 279 6.27 -19.81 4.10
C TRP A 279 5.67 -21.15 3.64
N LEU A 280 4.47 -21.09 3.07
CA LEU A 280 3.76 -22.24 2.51
C LEU A 280 2.89 -21.79 1.32
N GLY A 281 2.87 -22.57 0.24
CA GLY A 281 1.83 -22.43 -0.80
C GLY A 281 2.15 -21.58 -2.03
N PHE A 282 3.27 -20.85 -2.09
CA PHE A 282 3.66 -19.92 -3.19
C PHE A 282 4.06 -20.58 -4.53
N ARG A 283 3.36 -21.65 -4.93
CA ARG A 283 3.54 -22.35 -6.20
C ARG A 283 2.16 -22.58 -6.83
N GLY A 284 1.98 -22.15 -8.08
CA GLY A 284 0.74 -22.29 -8.82
C GLY A 284 -0.09 -21.01 -8.98
N GLY A 285 0.41 -19.86 -8.55
CA GLY A 285 -0.11 -18.53 -8.87
C GLY A 285 -1.26 -18.03 -8.00
N ALA A 286 -1.48 -18.62 -6.82
CA ALA A 286 -2.55 -18.25 -5.89
C ALA A 286 -2.02 -17.68 -4.56
N GLY A 287 -0.76 -17.24 -4.53
CA GLY A 287 -0.07 -16.80 -3.32
C GLY A 287 0.16 -17.94 -2.31
N GLY A 288 0.15 -17.63 -1.03
CA GLY A 288 0.50 -18.57 0.05
C GLY A 288 0.47 -17.92 1.43
N SER A 289 0.82 -18.65 2.48
CA SER A 289 0.94 -18.10 3.84
C SER A 289 2.40 -17.85 4.22
N VAL A 290 2.67 -16.76 4.93
CA VAL A 290 3.99 -16.45 5.51
C VAL A 290 3.84 -15.97 6.94
N GLU A 291 4.91 -16.11 7.72
CA GLU A 291 5.05 -15.50 9.03
C GLU A 291 5.96 -14.28 8.94
N LEU A 292 5.43 -13.12 9.34
CA LEU A 292 6.12 -11.84 9.35
C LEU A 292 6.74 -11.59 10.72
N LEU A 293 8.01 -11.24 10.76
CA LEU A 293 8.75 -10.91 11.98
C LEU A 293 9.23 -9.45 11.91
N SER A 294 8.93 -8.66 12.93
CA SER A 294 9.49 -7.30 13.05
C SER A 294 9.62 -6.86 14.51
N SER A 295 10.32 -5.76 14.72
CA SER A 295 10.52 -5.12 16.02
C SER A 295 9.19 -4.74 16.67
N GLY A 296 9.10 -4.89 17.99
CA GLY A 296 7.98 -4.44 18.82
C GLY A 296 7.69 -2.94 18.71
N ASN A 297 8.67 -2.15 18.27
CA ASN A 297 8.52 -0.73 18.00
C ASN A 297 8.08 -0.44 16.55
N THR A 298 7.63 -1.46 15.82
CA THR A 298 6.92 -1.33 14.55
C THR A 298 5.50 -1.87 14.72
N LEU A 299 4.52 -1.23 14.10
CA LEU A 299 3.14 -1.66 14.23
C LEU A 299 2.90 -3.00 13.50
N PRO A 300 2.31 -4.01 14.17
CA PRO A 300 1.96 -5.29 13.54
C PRO A 300 0.62 -5.25 12.81
N GLN A 301 0.00 -4.09 12.66
CA GLN A 301 -1.38 -4.00 12.18
C GLN A 301 -1.46 -4.34 10.69
N LEU A 302 -2.11 -5.46 10.40
CA LEU A 302 -2.55 -5.87 9.07
C LEU A 302 -3.96 -6.46 9.19
N THR A 303 -4.76 -6.22 8.18
CA THR A 303 -6.12 -6.73 8.05
C THR A 303 -6.34 -7.36 6.68
N SER A 304 -7.40 -8.16 6.56
CA SER A 304 -7.80 -8.69 5.25
C SER A 304 -8.21 -7.55 4.34
N GLY A 305 -7.63 -7.49 3.15
CA GLY A 305 -7.84 -6.43 2.18
C GLY A 305 -6.61 -5.55 1.98
N ASP A 306 -5.74 -5.46 3.00
CA ASP A 306 -4.50 -4.69 2.95
C ASP A 306 -3.53 -5.24 1.90
N TRP A 307 -2.54 -4.44 1.55
CA TRP A 307 -1.50 -4.81 0.60
C TRP A 307 -0.12 -4.78 1.25
N LEU A 308 0.72 -5.70 0.83
CA LEU A 308 2.14 -5.68 1.16
C LEU A 308 2.98 -6.05 -0.06
N MET A 309 4.25 -5.69 -0.04
CA MET A 309 5.19 -6.03 -1.09
C MET A 309 6.23 -7.00 -0.55
N LEU A 310 6.37 -8.18 -1.17
CA LEU A 310 7.51 -9.05 -0.92
C LEU A 310 8.68 -8.62 -1.79
N SER A 311 9.87 -8.69 -1.22
CA SER A 311 11.09 -8.30 -1.88
C SER A 311 12.24 -9.25 -1.52
N ARG A 312 13.11 -9.55 -2.49
CA ARG A 312 14.32 -10.34 -2.26
C ARG A 312 15.41 -10.01 -3.27
N THR A 313 16.64 -10.35 -2.92
CA THR A 313 17.77 -10.39 -3.86
C THR A 313 17.95 -11.83 -4.36
N THR A 314 17.80 -12.06 -5.67
CA THR A 314 17.78 -13.41 -6.29
C THR A 314 19.15 -13.95 -6.66
N LEU A 315 20.08 -13.07 -7.01
CA LEU A 315 21.45 -13.41 -7.39
C LEU A 315 22.40 -12.48 -6.63
N PRO A 316 22.62 -12.68 -5.32
CA PRO A 316 23.52 -11.80 -4.58
C PRO A 316 24.95 -12.00 -5.14
N GLY A 317 25.43 -11.03 -5.91
CA GLY A 317 26.71 -11.08 -6.63
C GLY A 317 27.86 -10.50 -5.80
N PRO A 318 29.14 -10.79 -6.14
CA PRO A 318 30.28 -10.26 -5.40
C PRO A 318 30.22 -8.74 -5.30
N THR A 319 30.63 -8.22 -4.14
CA THR A 319 30.72 -6.78 -3.87
C THR A 319 31.42 -6.10 -5.05
N PRO A 320 30.79 -5.11 -5.69
CA PRO A 320 31.43 -4.38 -6.75
C PRO A 320 32.74 -3.76 -6.24
N PRO A 321 33.81 -3.70 -7.06
CA PRO A 321 35.17 -3.37 -6.61
C PRO A 321 35.36 -1.94 -6.08
N ASN A 322 34.30 -1.12 -6.00
CA ASN A 322 34.31 0.17 -5.32
C ASN A 322 33.00 0.41 -4.56
N ALA A 323 33.05 1.21 -3.50
CA ALA A 323 31.92 1.54 -2.63
C ALA A 323 30.75 2.27 -3.32
N ASN A 324 30.90 2.63 -4.60
CA ASN A 324 29.91 3.37 -5.39
C ASN A 324 29.26 2.53 -6.49
N ALA A 325 29.74 1.32 -6.75
CA ALA A 325 29.17 0.45 -7.76
C ALA A 325 28.00 -0.32 -7.13
N LYS A 326 26.78 0.07 -7.48
CA LYS A 326 25.53 -0.49 -6.93
C LYS A 326 24.90 -1.53 -7.86
N ARG A 327 25.56 -2.66 -8.19
CA ARG A 327 24.98 -4.03 -8.24
C ARG A 327 25.62 -4.95 -9.29
N ILE A 328 25.85 -6.19 -8.84
CA ILE A 328 25.86 -7.44 -9.64
C ILE A 328 24.60 -8.28 -9.32
N ALA A 329 23.70 -7.80 -8.45
CA ALA A 329 22.58 -8.58 -7.95
C ALA A 329 21.22 -8.20 -8.59
N SER A 330 20.41 -9.19 -8.96
CA SER A 330 19.00 -8.98 -9.33
C SER A 330 18.15 -8.89 -8.05
N GLN A 331 17.31 -7.86 -7.93
CA GLN A 331 16.27 -7.79 -6.89
C GLN A 331 14.94 -7.95 -7.62
N VAL A 332 13.98 -8.54 -6.92
CA VAL A 332 12.63 -8.76 -7.39
C VAL A 332 11.67 -8.25 -6.33
N PHE A 333 10.59 -7.62 -6.78
CA PHE A 333 9.58 -7.02 -5.93
C PHE A 333 8.19 -7.37 -6.45
N ARG A 334 7.32 -7.87 -5.58
CA ARG A 334 5.96 -8.27 -5.97
C ARG A 334 4.96 -7.85 -4.92
N TRP A 335 3.85 -7.26 -5.37
CA TRP A 335 2.73 -6.90 -4.52
C TRP A 335 1.83 -8.09 -4.28
N TYR A 336 1.33 -8.21 -3.05
CA TYR A 336 0.42 -9.24 -2.60
C TYR A 336 -0.71 -8.60 -1.84
N ARG A 337 -1.91 -9.15 -2.04
CA ARG A 337 -3.07 -8.80 -1.25
C ARG A 337 -3.14 -9.70 -0.03
N VAL A 338 -3.37 -9.14 1.15
CA VAL A 338 -3.64 -9.88 2.37
C VAL A 338 -5.06 -10.42 2.32
N VAL A 339 -5.21 -11.73 2.25
CA VAL A 339 -6.51 -12.43 2.24
C VAL A 339 -6.99 -12.72 3.66
N GLY A 340 -6.06 -12.88 4.58
CA GLY A 340 -6.39 -13.22 5.96
C GLY A 340 -5.17 -13.09 6.86
N VAL A 341 -5.46 -12.87 8.14
CA VAL A 341 -4.47 -12.79 9.21
C VAL A 341 -4.84 -13.87 10.23
N ASP A 342 -3.86 -14.70 10.60
CA ASP A 342 -4.05 -15.86 11.47
C ASP A 342 -3.74 -15.45 12.92
N GLY A 343 -4.79 -14.98 13.62
CA GLY A 343 -4.73 -14.61 15.04
C GLY A 343 -4.13 -13.23 15.31
N ASP A 344 -3.96 -12.95 16.61
CA ASP A 344 -3.30 -11.73 17.08
C ASP A 344 -1.76 -11.86 16.98
N PRO A 345 -1.03 -10.74 16.82
CA PRO A 345 0.42 -10.75 16.81
C PRO A 345 0.98 -11.37 18.10
N THR A 346 1.87 -12.35 17.96
CA THR A 346 2.55 -12.97 19.08
C THR A 346 3.85 -12.23 19.38
N VAL A 347 4.10 -11.88 20.64
CA VAL A 347 5.31 -11.12 21.01
C VAL A 347 6.33 -12.06 21.67
N PHE A 348 7.52 -12.11 21.11
CA PHE A 348 8.70 -12.70 21.72
C PHE A 348 9.31 -11.69 22.69
N GLU A 349 9.18 -11.98 23.99
CA GLU A 349 9.79 -11.17 25.04
C GLU A 349 11.30 -11.38 25.15
N GLN A 350 11.83 -12.48 24.60
CA GLN A 350 13.26 -12.76 24.62
C GLN A 350 13.92 -12.29 23.32
N PRO A 351 15.04 -11.56 23.41
CA PRO A 351 15.72 -11.04 22.24
C PRO A 351 16.42 -12.16 21.45
N LEU A 352 16.36 -12.06 20.12
CA LEU A 352 17.04 -12.99 19.20
C LEU A 352 18.52 -12.61 19.05
N LEU A 353 19.34 -13.04 20.03
CA LEU A 353 20.75 -12.63 20.19
C LEU A 353 21.76 -13.47 19.40
N ALA A 354 21.34 -14.58 18.80
CA ALA A 354 22.19 -15.47 18.01
C ALA A 354 21.51 -15.79 16.69
N ASN A 355 22.27 -16.43 15.78
CA ASN A 355 21.67 -17.00 14.58
C ASN A 355 20.53 -17.93 14.98
N THR A 356 19.30 -17.56 14.64
CA THR A 356 18.10 -18.26 15.08
C THR A 356 17.44 -18.84 13.85
N SER A 357 17.21 -20.16 13.85
CA SER A 357 16.42 -20.80 12.81
C SER A 357 14.94 -20.70 13.18
N VAL A 358 14.16 -20.02 12.35
CA VAL A 358 12.69 -19.99 12.40
C VAL A 358 12.19 -20.73 11.16
N ASP A 359 11.70 -21.95 11.35
CA ASP A 359 11.15 -22.83 10.32
C ASP A 359 11.96 -22.89 9.01
N GLY A 360 13.26 -23.15 9.15
CA GLY A 360 14.21 -23.32 8.05
C GLY A 360 14.82 -22.02 7.52
N THR A 361 14.31 -20.86 7.95
CA THR A 361 14.95 -19.56 7.68
C THR A 361 15.91 -19.22 8.82
N VAL A 362 17.19 -19.09 8.52
CA VAL A 362 18.19 -18.71 9.53
C VAL A 362 18.30 -17.20 9.58
N ILE A 363 17.80 -16.61 10.65
CA ILE A 363 17.89 -15.17 10.95
C ILE A 363 19.31 -14.87 11.42
N PRO A 364 20.03 -13.91 10.80
CA PRO A 364 21.36 -13.51 11.26
C PRO A 364 21.35 -12.98 12.69
N ALA A 365 22.43 -13.23 13.41
CA ALA A 365 22.72 -12.56 14.67
C ALA A 365 22.80 -11.04 14.47
N PRO A 366 22.41 -10.24 15.47
CA PRO A 366 22.64 -8.80 15.44
C PRO A 366 24.13 -8.45 15.43
N ASP A 367 24.46 -7.21 15.08
CA ASP A 367 25.82 -6.70 15.25
C ASP A 367 26.26 -6.78 16.73
N SER A 368 27.57 -6.91 16.95
CA SER A 368 28.20 -6.85 18.28
C SER A 368 27.85 -5.61 19.11
N SER A 369 27.53 -4.46 18.49
CA SER A 369 27.05 -3.23 19.16
C SER A 369 25.55 -3.31 19.53
N ASN A 370 25.08 -4.49 19.91
CA ASN A 370 23.73 -5.03 19.78
C ASN A 370 22.58 -4.22 20.43
N PRO A 371 21.65 -3.64 19.65
CA PRO A 371 20.42 -3.04 20.17
C PRO A 371 19.26 -4.04 20.38
N ARG A 372 19.31 -5.27 19.83
CA ARG A 372 18.20 -6.25 19.98
C ARG A 372 17.97 -6.67 21.42
N ALA A 373 18.96 -6.54 22.31
CA ALA A 373 18.86 -7.00 23.70
C ALA A 373 17.72 -6.36 24.50
N SER A 374 17.23 -5.19 24.06
CA SER A 374 16.11 -4.48 24.66
C SER A 374 14.88 -4.39 23.74
N THR A 375 14.88 -5.11 22.61
CA THR A 375 13.81 -5.04 21.62
C THR A 375 12.98 -6.31 21.69
N THR A 376 11.67 -6.16 21.92
CA THR A 376 10.70 -7.24 21.71
C THR A 376 10.52 -7.46 20.21
N VAL A 377 10.15 -8.67 19.80
CA VAL A 377 9.86 -8.96 18.38
C VAL A 377 8.45 -9.49 18.30
N TRP A 378 7.64 -9.02 17.36
CA TRP A 378 6.35 -9.64 17.09
C TRP A 378 6.43 -10.59 15.88
N SER A 379 5.59 -11.62 15.91
CA SER A 379 5.29 -12.51 14.79
C SER A 379 3.81 -12.40 14.43
N LEU A 380 3.54 -12.28 13.13
CA LEU A 380 2.19 -12.30 12.57
C LEU A 380 2.14 -13.21 11.35
N LYS A 381 1.24 -14.20 11.37
CA LYS A 381 1.04 -15.08 10.24
C LYS A 381 -0.07 -14.54 9.33
N VAL A 382 0.22 -14.43 8.05
CA VAL A 382 -0.66 -13.85 7.04
C VAL A 382 -0.82 -14.77 5.85
N MET A 383 -2.00 -14.74 5.23
CA MET A 383 -2.31 -15.38 3.96
C MET A 383 -2.31 -14.32 2.87
N LEU A 384 -1.54 -14.58 1.82
CA LEU A 384 -1.29 -13.67 0.72
C LEU A 384 -1.86 -14.26 -0.57
N ASP A 385 -2.48 -13.41 -1.38
CA ASP A 385 -2.87 -13.69 -2.76
C ASP A 385 -1.98 -12.89 -3.70
N GLY A 386 -1.48 -13.55 -4.74
CA GLY A 386 -0.51 -12.98 -5.66
C GLY A 386 0.30 -14.03 -6.44
N PRO A 387 1.34 -13.58 -7.16
CA PRO A 387 2.15 -14.45 -8.00
C PRO A 387 2.98 -15.46 -7.20
N ASP A 388 3.61 -16.40 -7.90
CA ASP A 388 4.55 -17.33 -7.27
C ASP A 388 5.76 -16.59 -6.70
N TRP A 389 6.22 -17.07 -5.54
CA TRP A 389 7.41 -16.56 -4.88
C TRP A 389 8.34 -17.72 -4.54
N ASN A 390 9.61 -17.54 -4.84
CA ASN A 390 10.63 -18.47 -4.42
C ASN A 390 11.35 -17.88 -3.20
N PHE A 391 11.27 -18.55 -2.05
CA PHE A 391 12.00 -18.13 -0.86
C PHE A 391 13.41 -18.71 -0.89
N SER A 392 14.40 -17.93 -0.46
CA SER A 392 15.77 -18.43 -0.42
C SER A 392 15.98 -19.40 0.74
N PRO A 393 16.60 -20.57 0.50
CA PRO A 393 16.90 -21.52 1.57
C PRO A 393 18.25 -21.27 2.30
N ASN A 394 18.18 -21.44 3.62
CA ASN A 394 19.06 -22.25 4.48
C ASN A 394 20.40 -21.75 5.04
N ASN A 395 20.86 -20.50 4.82
CA ASN A 395 22.00 -19.98 5.60
C ASN A 395 21.79 -18.53 6.01
N ALA A 396 22.22 -18.18 7.23
CA ALA A 396 22.25 -16.79 7.66
C ALA A 396 23.27 -16.04 6.77
N PRO A 397 22.86 -15.01 6.03
CA PRO A 397 23.83 -14.14 5.37
C PRO A 397 24.81 -13.57 6.39
N THR A 398 26.08 -13.53 5.99
CA THR A 398 27.16 -12.88 6.77
C THR A 398 27.69 -11.62 6.11
N ALA A 399 27.27 -11.35 4.87
CA ALA A 399 27.66 -10.21 4.06
C ALA A 399 26.60 -9.87 3.01
N ALA A 400 26.65 -8.65 2.45
CA ALA A 400 25.72 -8.16 1.44
C ALA A 400 25.54 -9.09 0.22
N ASN A 401 26.63 -9.70 -0.24
CA ASN A 401 26.65 -10.62 -1.39
C ASN A 401 26.13 -12.03 -1.06
N GLN A 402 25.59 -12.26 0.13
CA GLN A 402 24.94 -13.51 0.53
C GLN A 402 23.48 -13.30 0.89
N ASN A 403 23.05 -12.05 1.06
CA ASN A 403 21.69 -11.74 1.50
C ASN A 403 20.69 -12.04 0.39
N SER A 404 19.89 -13.07 0.63
CA SER A 404 18.78 -13.51 -0.21
C SER A 404 17.50 -13.70 0.62
N LEU A 405 17.48 -13.16 1.85
CA LEU A 405 16.32 -13.19 2.71
C LEU A 405 15.15 -12.48 2.02
N THR A 406 13.93 -12.94 2.33
CA THR A 406 12.71 -12.29 1.85
C THR A 406 12.23 -11.30 2.88
N TYR A 407 11.99 -10.07 2.44
CA TYR A 407 11.48 -8.97 3.25
C TYR A 407 10.06 -8.65 2.79
N ALA A 408 9.21 -8.29 3.74
CA ALA A 408 7.89 -7.74 3.47
C ALA A 408 7.90 -6.25 3.81
N THR A 409 7.46 -5.43 2.85
CA THR A 409 7.16 -4.02 3.07
C THR A 409 5.65 -3.89 3.27
N LEU A 410 5.24 -3.54 4.48
CA LEU A 410 3.85 -3.28 4.82
C LEU A 410 3.61 -1.79 4.58
N VAL A 411 2.56 -1.48 3.84
CA VAL A 411 2.23 -0.11 3.47
C VAL A 411 0.81 0.17 3.89
N GLU A 412 0.61 1.25 4.63
CA GLU A 412 -0.73 1.61 5.09
C GLU A 412 -1.54 2.29 3.99
N ASP A 413 -2.86 2.26 4.17
CA ASP A 413 -3.83 2.96 3.33
C ASP A 413 -3.87 2.54 1.85
N VAL A 414 -3.20 1.46 1.46
CA VAL A 414 -3.25 0.95 0.09
C VAL A 414 -4.59 0.26 -0.15
N VAL A 415 -5.39 0.80 -1.07
CA VAL A 415 -6.71 0.26 -1.41
C VAL A 415 -6.69 -0.60 -2.67
N ALA A 416 -5.75 -0.34 -3.59
CA ALA A 416 -5.60 -1.13 -4.79
C ALA A 416 -4.17 -1.11 -5.33
N VAL A 417 -3.78 -2.21 -5.95
CA VAL A 417 -2.56 -2.30 -6.75
C VAL A 417 -2.93 -2.92 -8.09
N ASN A 418 -2.63 -2.20 -9.18
CA ASN A 418 -2.85 -2.67 -10.54
C ASN A 418 -1.52 -2.82 -11.26
N GLU A 419 -1.24 -4.04 -11.71
CA GLU A 419 -0.01 -4.39 -12.42
C GLU A 419 -0.22 -4.36 -13.94
N LYS A 420 0.76 -3.80 -14.65
CA LYS A 420 0.85 -3.79 -16.11
C LYS A 420 2.25 -4.19 -16.55
N THR A 421 2.35 -4.94 -17.63
CA THR A 421 3.63 -5.21 -18.28
C THR A 421 3.98 -4.07 -19.24
N ILE A 422 5.19 -3.53 -19.11
CA ILE A 422 5.74 -2.48 -19.98
C ILE A 422 6.98 -2.99 -20.71
N LEU A 423 7.33 -2.38 -21.85
CA LEU A 423 8.58 -2.67 -22.56
C LEU A 423 9.70 -1.81 -21.98
N LEU A 424 10.86 -2.42 -21.69
CA LEU A 424 12.05 -1.69 -21.24
C LEU A 424 12.63 -0.81 -22.37
N ASP A 425 12.35 -1.11 -23.63
CA ASP A 425 12.76 -0.25 -24.74
C ASP A 425 12.08 1.13 -24.70
N ASP A 426 10.88 1.22 -24.13
CA ASP A 426 10.16 2.50 -23.95
C ASP A 426 10.80 3.37 -22.86
N PHE A 427 11.65 2.78 -22.01
CA PHE A 427 12.39 3.50 -20.98
C PHE A 427 13.58 4.28 -21.57
N PHE A 428 14.29 3.68 -22.53
CA PHE A 428 15.52 4.24 -23.12
C PHE A 428 15.27 5.19 -24.30
N ASN A 429 14.17 4.97 -25.05
CA ASN A 429 13.81 5.80 -26.20
C ASN A 429 13.13 7.08 -25.79
#